data_AF-A0A1A3NN38-F1
#
_entry.id   AF-A0A1A3NN38-F1
#
_cell.length_a   1.000
_cell.length_b   1.000
_cell.length_c   1.000
_cell.angle_alpha   90.00
_cell.angle_beta   90.00
_cell.angle_gamma   90.00
#
_symmetry.space_group_name_H-M   'P 1'
#
loop_
_entity.id
_entity.type
_entity.pdbx_description
1 polymer ?
#
loop_
_entity_poly.entity_id
_entity_poly.type
_entity_poly.pdbx_seq_one_letter_code
_entity_poly.pdbx_strand_id
1 'polypeptide(L)'
;MQSSWRERRNLRNEELARRRSELKSGMPVTADDVQRAAEHSEAAHASAANAHRSASRLHEQAAAIHEEAAETHDRARAAGVGDAETHRRAAQEHREAARRDRLAAEEDLKEAETDDHAGTDRSGYA
;
A
#
# COMPACT_ATOMS: atom_id res chain seq x y z
N MET A 1 11.28 17.22 5.10
CA MET A 1 10.78 15.83 5.33
C MET A 1 11.54 14.75 4.54
N GLN A 2 11.89 14.94 3.25
CA GLN A 2 12.59 13.92 2.44
C GLN A 2 13.99 13.53 2.96
N SER A 3 14.70 14.44 3.65
CA SER A 3 16.05 14.20 4.17
C SER A 3 16.09 13.15 5.30
N SER A 4 15.09 13.11 6.21
CA SER A 4 15.10 12.15 7.34
C SER A 4 14.82 10.70 6.94
N TRP A 5 14.17 10.48 5.80
CA TRP A 5 13.90 9.13 5.28
C TRP A 5 15.12 8.55 4.57
N ARG A 6 15.84 9.38 3.82
CA ARG A 6 17.13 8.99 3.23
C ARG A 6 18.15 8.69 4.32
N GLU A 7 18.19 9.51 5.36
CA GLU A 7 19.08 9.33 6.51
C GLU A 7 18.76 8.05 7.28
N ARG A 8 17.50 7.80 7.66
CA ARG A 8 17.09 6.53 8.29
C ARG A 8 17.37 5.30 7.42
N ARG A 9 17.16 5.40 6.10
CA ARG A 9 17.49 4.32 5.15
C ARG A 9 18.99 4.05 5.12
N ASN A 10 19.83 5.09 5.13
CA ASN A 10 21.28 4.94 5.10
C ASN A 10 21.80 4.33 6.42
N LEU A 11 21.33 4.81 7.57
CA LEU A 11 21.64 4.23 8.88
C LEU A 11 21.28 2.75 8.94
N ARG A 12 20.11 2.38 8.40
CA ARG A 12 19.69 0.98 8.32
C ARG A 12 20.60 0.15 7.41
N ASN A 13 20.99 0.67 6.26
CA ASN A 13 21.90 -0.04 5.35
C ASN A 13 23.28 -0.26 5.97
N GLU A 14 23.80 0.73 6.70
CA GLU A 14 25.07 0.63 7.43
C GLU A 14 24.98 -0.42 8.54
N GLU A 15 23.88 -0.44 9.30
CA GLU A 15 23.63 -1.45 10.32
C GLU A 15 23.59 -2.87 9.73
N LEU A 16 22.85 -3.06 8.63
CA LEU A 16 22.75 -4.35 7.95
C LEU A 16 24.10 -4.81 7.38
N ALA A 17 24.89 -3.88 6.83
CA ALA A 17 26.24 -4.17 6.34
C ALA A 17 27.18 -4.61 7.47
N ARG A 18 27.13 -3.91 8.62
CA ARG A 18 27.87 -4.32 9.82
C ARG A 18 27.48 -5.72 10.24
N ARG A 19 26.19 -6.02 10.41
CA ARG A 19 25.72 -7.35 10.85
C ARG A 19 26.12 -8.48 9.91
N ARG A 20 26.05 -8.24 8.59
CA ARG A 20 26.54 -9.22 7.61
C ARG A 20 28.04 -9.50 7.76
N SER A 21 28.84 -8.49 8.09
CA SER A 21 30.27 -8.65 8.37
C SER A 21 30.51 -9.47 9.64
N GLU A 22 29.79 -9.16 10.72
CA GLU A 22 29.88 -9.86 12.01
C GLU A 22 29.52 -11.35 11.90
N LEU A 23 28.45 -11.67 11.16
CA LEU A 23 28.07 -13.05 10.87
C LEU A 23 29.11 -13.76 10.01
N LYS A 24 29.70 -13.08 9.02
CA LYS A 24 30.75 -13.63 8.17
C LYS A 24 32.05 -13.90 8.94
N SER A 25 32.33 -13.13 9.99
CA SER A 25 33.46 -13.39 10.89
C SER A 25 33.16 -14.42 11.98
N GLY A 26 31.99 -15.08 11.93
CA GLY A 26 31.61 -16.14 12.86
C GLY A 26 31.19 -15.65 14.24
N MET A 27 30.88 -14.36 14.40
CA MET A 27 30.31 -13.89 15.66
C MET A 27 28.92 -14.50 15.86
N PRO A 28 28.63 -15.01 17.07
CA PRO A 28 27.35 -15.67 17.35
C PRO A 28 26.21 -14.65 17.32
N VAL A 29 25.04 -15.11 16.86
CA VAL A 29 23.78 -14.37 17.02
C VAL A 29 23.44 -14.29 18.51
N THR A 30 23.16 -13.08 18.99
CA THR A 30 22.81 -12.82 20.39
C THR A 30 21.29 -12.75 20.59
N ALA A 31 20.84 -12.87 21.85
CA ALA A 31 19.44 -12.61 22.19
C ALA A 31 18.99 -11.20 21.76
N ASP A 32 19.86 -10.19 21.92
CA ASP A 32 19.60 -8.84 21.46
C ASP A 32 19.43 -8.73 19.94
N ASP A 33 20.11 -9.58 19.15
CA ASP A 33 19.93 -9.62 17.69
C ASP A 33 18.56 -10.15 17.32
N VAL A 34 18.09 -11.19 18.03
CA VAL A 34 16.75 -11.75 17.86
C VAL A 34 15.68 -10.74 18.26
N GLN A 35 15.85 -10.06 19.40
CA GLN A 35 14.92 -9.02 19.86
C GLN A 35 14.81 -7.88 18.85
N ARG A 36 15.95 -7.34 18.37
CA ARG A 36 15.93 -6.30 17.33
C ARG A 36 15.25 -6.80 16.06
N ALA A 37 15.51 -8.04 15.65
CA ALA A 37 14.87 -8.59 14.46
C ALA A 37 13.34 -8.68 14.62
N ALA A 38 12.85 -9.03 15.81
CA ALA A 38 11.43 -9.03 16.13
C ALA A 38 10.84 -7.61 16.06
N GLU A 39 11.44 -6.64 16.76
CA GLU A 39 11.03 -5.22 16.75
C GLU A 39 10.99 -4.65 15.32
N HIS A 40 11.99 -4.97 14.49
CA HIS A 40 12.01 -4.55 13.09
C HIS A 40 10.93 -5.23 12.25
N SER A 41 10.62 -6.49 12.52
CA SER A 41 9.55 -7.18 11.81
C SER A 41 8.19 -6.60 12.17
N GLU A 42 7.95 -6.26 13.44
CA GLU A 42 6.71 -5.61 13.89
C GLU A 42 6.57 -4.23 13.27
N ALA A 43 7.63 -3.42 13.28
CA ALA A 43 7.64 -2.10 12.66
C ALA A 43 7.41 -2.18 11.13
N ALA A 44 7.94 -3.21 10.47
CA ALA A 44 7.73 -3.43 9.04
C ALA A 44 6.25 -3.76 8.74
N HIS A 45 5.65 -4.66 9.51
CA HIS A 45 4.23 -5.01 9.41
C HIS A 45 3.32 -3.81 9.64
N ALA A 46 3.55 -3.05 10.71
CA ALA A 46 2.80 -1.82 10.96
C ALA A 46 2.96 -0.79 9.83
N SER A 47 4.15 -0.70 9.23
CA SER A 47 4.38 0.18 8.09
C SER A 47 3.65 -0.29 6.84
N ALA A 48 3.62 -1.61 6.58
CA ALA A 48 2.96 -2.22 5.44
C ALA A 48 1.43 -2.05 5.54
N ALA A 49 0.85 -2.36 6.70
CA ALA A 49 -0.56 -2.12 6.98
C ALA A 49 -0.99 -0.66 6.76
N ASN A 50 -0.16 0.30 7.17
CA ASN A 50 -0.41 1.72 6.92
C ASN A 50 -0.31 2.10 5.45
N ALA A 51 0.60 1.48 4.70
CA ALA A 51 0.74 1.70 3.26
C ALA A 51 -0.51 1.17 2.52
N HIS A 52 -0.95 -0.04 2.83
CA HIS A 52 -2.17 -0.63 2.28
C HIS A 52 -3.42 0.20 2.61
N ARG A 53 -3.60 0.64 3.87
CA ARG A 53 -4.68 1.58 4.23
C ARG A 53 -4.65 2.90 3.47
N SER A 54 -3.46 3.35 3.05
CA SER A 54 -3.32 4.58 2.27
C SER A 54 -3.62 4.34 0.80
N ALA A 55 -3.16 3.21 0.25
CA ALA A 55 -3.44 2.78 -1.11
C ALA A 55 -4.95 2.55 -1.33
N SER A 56 -5.61 1.86 -0.39
CA SER A 56 -7.08 1.69 -0.40
C SER A 56 -7.84 3.02 -0.52
N ARG A 57 -7.45 4.03 0.29
CA ARG A 57 -8.06 5.37 0.22
C ARG A 57 -7.84 6.05 -1.13
N LEU A 58 -6.67 5.87 -1.74
CA LEU A 58 -6.37 6.44 -3.06
C LEU A 58 -7.18 5.75 -4.16
N HIS A 59 -7.36 4.43 -4.07
CA HIS A 59 -8.23 3.70 -4.98
C HIS A 59 -9.69 4.11 -4.84
N GLU A 60 -10.22 4.29 -3.62
CA GLU A 60 -11.57 4.84 -3.41
C GLU A 60 -11.74 6.23 -4.03
N GLN A 61 -10.73 7.10 -3.87
CA GLN A 61 -10.74 8.42 -4.51
C GLN A 61 -10.71 8.33 -6.04
N ALA A 62 -9.89 7.45 -6.60
CA ALA A 62 -9.83 7.22 -8.05
C ALA A 62 -11.16 6.69 -8.59
N ALA A 63 -11.81 5.77 -7.87
CA ALA A 63 -13.12 5.24 -8.22
C ALA A 63 -14.17 6.35 -8.29
N ALA A 64 -14.22 7.25 -7.30
CA ALA A 64 -15.14 8.38 -7.29
C ALA A 64 -14.92 9.32 -8.48
N ILE A 65 -13.66 9.61 -8.84
CA ILE A 65 -13.32 10.44 -10.00
C ILE A 65 -13.78 9.77 -11.30
N HIS A 66 -13.61 8.46 -11.42
CA HIS A 66 -14.09 7.71 -12.58
C HIS A 66 -15.62 7.73 -12.68
N GLU A 67 -16.35 7.63 -11.57
CA GLU A 67 -17.81 7.77 -11.60
C GLU A 67 -18.27 9.15 -12.05
N GLU A 68 -17.66 10.22 -11.53
CA GLU A 68 -17.95 11.59 -11.96
C GLU A 68 -17.69 11.79 -13.46
N ALA A 69 -16.61 11.20 -13.98
CA ALA A 69 -16.31 11.22 -15.41
C ALA A 69 -17.36 10.47 -16.24
N ALA A 70 -17.83 9.30 -15.76
CA ALA A 70 -18.90 8.57 -16.41
C ALA A 70 -20.22 9.37 -16.45
N GLU A 71 -20.58 10.00 -15.33
CA GLU A 71 -21.77 10.87 -15.25
C GLU A 71 -21.67 12.08 -16.18
N THR A 72 -20.47 12.63 -16.35
CA THR A 72 -20.23 13.73 -17.30
C THR A 72 -20.52 13.30 -18.74
N HIS A 73 -20.08 12.10 -19.13
CA HIS A 73 -20.40 11.56 -20.45
C HIS A 73 -21.88 11.21 -20.62
N ASP A 74 -22.53 10.65 -19.60
CA ASP A 74 -23.97 10.38 -19.64
C ASP A 74 -24.77 11.68 -19.79
N ARG A 75 -24.37 12.77 -19.12
CA ARG A 75 -24.96 14.11 -19.28
C ARG A 75 -24.74 14.68 -20.68
N ALA A 76 -23.53 14.57 -21.24
CA ALA A 76 -23.24 15.04 -22.59
C ALA A 76 -24.11 14.30 -23.63
N ARG A 77 -24.24 12.98 -23.50
CA ARG A 77 -25.14 12.17 -24.32
C ARG A 77 -26.59 12.62 -24.20
N ALA A 78 -27.10 12.82 -22.98
CA ALA A 78 -28.48 13.25 -22.75
C ALA A 78 -28.77 14.65 -23.31
N ALA A 79 -27.77 15.53 -23.31
CA ALA A 79 -27.85 16.86 -23.90
C ALA A 79 -27.69 16.87 -25.43
N GLY A 80 -27.45 15.72 -26.07
CA GLY A 80 -27.21 15.62 -27.51
C GLY A 80 -25.90 16.29 -27.95
N VAL A 81 -24.93 16.43 -27.05
CA VAL A 81 -23.62 17.00 -27.36
C VAL A 81 -22.72 15.88 -27.88
N GLY A 82 -22.14 16.07 -29.06
CA GLY A 82 -21.21 15.10 -29.64
C GLY A 82 -21.85 13.79 -30.09
N ASP A 83 -21.01 12.78 -30.29
CA ASP A 83 -21.45 11.44 -30.69
C ASP A 83 -21.94 10.63 -29.48
N ALA A 84 -23.21 10.24 -29.51
CA ALA A 84 -23.87 9.56 -28.39
C ALA A 84 -23.26 8.19 -28.06
N GLU A 85 -22.78 7.48 -29.07
CA GLU A 85 -22.17 6.15 -28.92
C GLU A 85 -20.77 6.25 -28.29
N THR A 86 -19.97 7.23 -28.71
CA THR A 86 -18.68 7.57 -28.09
C THR A 86 -18.84 7.90 -26.61
N HIS A 87 -19.82 8.74 -26.26
CA HIS A 87 -20.11 9.05 -24.86
C HIS A 87 -20.58 7.83 -24.06
N ARG A 88 -21.43 6.98 -24.64
CA ARG A 88 -21.88 5.74 -24.00
C ARG A 88 -20.70 4.82 -23.68
N ARG A 89 -19.78 4.64 -24.63
CA ARG A 89 -18.59 3.80 -24.45
C ARG A 89 -17.66 4.38 -23.39
N ALA A 90 -17.34 5.68 -23.46
CA ALA A 90 -16.48 6.33 -22.48
C ALA A 90 -17.06 6.23 -21.05
N ALA A 91 -18.38 6.44 -20.89
CA ALA A 91 -19.04 6.26 -19.60
C ALA A 91 -18.95 4.81 -19.08
N GLN A 92 -19.03 3.82 -19.97
CA GLN A 92 -18.85 2.41 -19.59
C GLN A 92 -17.40 2.12 -19.16
N GLU A 93 -16.41 2.60 -19.91
CA GLU A 93 -14.98 2.41 -19.59
C GLU A 93 -14.64 3.01 -18.22
N HIS A 94 -15.16 4.21 -17.93
CA HIS A 94 -15.00 4.83 -16.62
C HIS A 94 -15.67 4.04 -15.49
N ARG A 95 -16.90 3.53 -15.70
CA ARG A 95 -17.55 2.65 -14.70
C ARG A 95 -16.77 1.37 -14.45
N GLU A 96 -16.19 0.77 -15.50
CA GLU A 96 -15.35 -0.42 -15.36
C GLU A 96 -14.03 -0.11 -14.63
N ALA A 97 -13.44 1.06 -14.85
CA ALA A 97 -12.28 1.54 -14.11
C ALA A 97 -12.62 1.76 -12.62
N ALA A 98 -13.72 2.45 -12.32
CA ALA A 98 -14.18 2.64 -10.93
C ALA A 98 -14.40 1.32 -10.19
N ARG A 99 -15.00 0.32 -10.86
CA ARG A 99 -15.17 -1.02 -10.28
C ARG A 99 -13.82 -1.68 -9.97
N ARG A 100 -12.83 -1.56 -10.85
CA ARG A 100 -11.50 -2.12 -10.62
C ARG A 100 -10.80 -1.44 -9.45
N ASP A 101 -10.90 -0.12 -9.35
CA ASP A 101 -10.33 0.61 -8.22
C ASP A 101 -10.98 0.21 -6.90
N ARG A 102 -12.31 0.03 -6.83
CA ARG A 102 -12.96 -0.48 -5.61
C ARG A 102 -12.49 -1.87 -5.21
N LEU A 103 -12.33 -2.77 -6.18
CA LEU A 103 -11.81 -4.11 -5.90
C LEU A 103 -10.38 -4.04 -5.35
N ALA A 104 -9.52 -3.20 -5.94
CA ALA A 104 -8.17 -2.97 -5.42
C ALA A 104 -8.20 -2.35 -4.01
N ALA A 105 -9.12 -1.43 -3.74
CA ALA A 105 -9.28 -0.83 -2.41
C ALA A 105 -9.68 -1.86 -1.34
N GLU A 106 -10.55 -2.82 -1.69
CA GLU A 106 -10.94 -3.93 -0.82
C GLU A 106 -9.78 -4.91 -0.59
N GLU A 107 -8.99 -5.20 -1.63
CA GLU A 107 -7.80 -6.03 -1.53
C GLU A 107 -6.76 -5.41 -0.60
N ASP A 108 -6.46 -4.12 -0.77
CA ASP A 108 -5.57 -3.38 0.12
C ASP A 108 -6.07 -3.39 1.57
N LEU A 109 -7.37 -3.27 1.82
CA LEU A 109 -7.89 -3.36 3.20
C LEU A 109 -7.65 -4.75 3.82
N LYS A 110 -7.87 -5.82 3.04
CA LYS A 110 -7.58 -7.18 3.51
C LYS A 110 -6.09 -7.37 3.77
N GLU A 111 -5.22 -6.85 2.90
CA GLU A 111 -3.77 -6.92 3.10
C GLU A 111 -3.34 -6.15 4.36
N ALA A 112 -3.91 -4.97 4.60
CA ALA A 112 -3.66 -4.21 5.82
C ALA A 112 -4.08 -4.96 7.09
N GLU A 113 -5.23 -5.64 7.06
CA GLU A 113 -5.67 -6.48 8.17
C GLU A 113 -4.70 -7.64 8.38
N THR A 114 -4.25 -8.32 7.32
CA THR A 114 -3.31 -9.44 7.45
C THR A 114 -1.97 -9.00 8.04
N ASP A 115 -1.47 -7.83 7.67
CA ASP A 115 -0.23 -7.28 8.20
C ASP A 115 -0.36 -6.91 9.69
N ASP A 116 -1.50 -6.35 10.11
CA ASP A 116 -1.78 -6.06 11.52
C ASP A 116 -1.83 -7.37 12.36
N HIS A 117 -2.41 -8.45 11.82
CA HIS A 117 -2.46 -9.76 12.50
C HIS A 117 -1.09 -10.45 12.55
N ALA A 118 -0.30 -10.37 11.47
CA ALA A 118 1.06 -10.93 11.42
C ALA A 118 2.05 -10.22 12.36
N GLY A 119 1.75 -8.97 12.74
CA GLY A 119 2.44 -8.23 13.80
C GLY A 119 2.06 -8.68 15.21
N THR A 120 0.80 -9.06 15.44
CA THR A 120 0.27 -9.40 16.78
C THR A 120 0.49 -10.86 17.17
N ASP A 121 0.39 -11.81 16.23
CA ASP A 121 0.53 -13.25 16.50
C ASP A 121 1.94 -13.68 16.96
N ARG A 122 2.97 -12.87 16.69
CA ARG A 122 4.36 -13.15 17.13
C ARG A 122 4.74 -12.51 18.46
N SER A 123 3.92 -11.62 19.00
CA SER A 123 4.10 -11.04 20.33
C SER A 123 3.74 -12.05 21.45
N GLY A 124 3.00 -13.12 21.13
CA GLY A 124 2.53 -14.13 22.09
C GLY A 124 3.50 -15.27 22.43
N TYR A 125 4.71 -15.30 21.84
CA TYR A 125 5.76 -16.28 22.16
C TYR A 125 6.99 -15.55 22.74
N ALA A 126 6.88 -15.09 23.99
CA ALA A 126 8.00 -14.62 24.80
C ALA A 126 7.86 -15.12 26.24
#